data_AF-A0AAE1NML8-F1
#
_entry.id   AF-A0AAE1NML8-F1
#
_cell.length_a   1.000
_cell.length_b   1.000
_cell.length_c   1.000
_cell.angle_alpha   90.00
_cell.angle_beta   90.00
_cell.angle_gamma   90.00
#
_symmetry.space_group_name_H-M   'P 1'
#
loop_
_entity.id
_entity.type
_entity.pdbx_description
1 polymer ?
#
loop_
_entity_poly.entity_id
_entity_poly.type
_entity_poly.pdbx_seq_one_letter_code
_entity_poly.pdbx_strand_id
1 'polypeptide(L)'
;MEPPDHPEPSLNVRDPSVLKPSHERLRVRLPGVLRPSYERLIRTAEGETAMKRVRVSCGVCLLTRYYSLNRGVTRIAGVVACEACRHFYQRFKRQPFPATCSKEGRCFDDGDVDKNRCKGCWLALILQRCPLPGVIYSTFFEHLSENLKMRMSDCPLLEQDIPATGRGSLGLEMFFDNAWVDVTDKNTITTKTTRRGSRDTDDGSDGDVFVSELDVMSEEMVVGDPSNWEDTILPLPLIGATATVTTDPEDAGVTNEKTVGSTNMDPCDKVMELLMEELDFEILAQNTQSLEVSSQVKKKRKKKKKKKEEEEEEEEEAVVNNNNNVKCTQELLDPNELLKVNQSPSNCRRSQRNKKKWRRREKKKNPWAIYDGEGRLADTGVDLCDCLQGECPGCHFPCQSCGSGKCGIECRVNRCSYYESVEIQGTNIKRRNEYVKR
;
A
#
# COMPACT_ATOMS: atom_id res chain seq x y z
N MET A 1 -42.19 66.64 26.87
CA MET A 1 -41.83 65.56 25.94
C MET A 1 -40.87 64.66 26.69
N GLU A 2 -41.42 63.66 27.38
CA GLU A 2 -40.63 62.63 28.05
C GLU A 2 -40.38 61.49 27.06
N PRO A 3 -39.19 60.85 27.07
CA PRO A 3 -38.89 59.74 26.19
C PRO A 3 -39.59 58.46 26.66
N PRO A 4 -39.96 57.54 25.75
CA PRO A 4 -40.65 56.31 26.11
C PRO A 4 -39.69 55.31 26.76
N ASP A 5 -40.12 54.71 27.86
CA ASP A 5 -39.50 53.56 28.52
C ASP A 5 -39.40 52.38 27.55
N HIS A 6 -38.17 51.94 27.27
CA HIS A 6 -37.92 50.67 26.61
C HIS A 6 -37.72 49.58 27.68
N PRO A 7 -38.47 48.45 27.62
CA PRO A 7 -38.28 47.36 28.56
C PRO A 7 -36.93 46.67 28.30
N GLU A 8 -36.16 46.46 29.38
CA GLU A 8 -34.88 45.76 29.31
C GLU A 8 -35.05 44.31 28.81
N PRO A 9 -34.15 43.82 27.94
CA PRO A 9 -34.18 42.44 27.49
C PRO A 9 -33.73 41.52 28.64
N SER A 10 -34.65 40.68 29.11
CA SER A 10 -34.39 39.63 30.08
C SER A 10 -33.27 38.71 29.58
N LEU A 11 -32.08 38.82 30.19
CA LEU A 11 -30.96 37.91 29.98
C LEU A 11 -31.38 36.51 30.47
N ASN A 12 -31.74 35.65 29.53
CA ASN A 12 -31.95 34.23 29.76
C ASN A 12 -30.60 33.61 30.18
N VAL A 13 -30.35 33.53 31.49
CA VAL A 13 -29.24 32.77 32.07
C VAL A 13 -29.53 31.30 31.77
N ARG A 14 -29.00 30.81 30.64
CA ARG A 14 -29.00 29.39 30.32
C ARG A 14 -28.16 28.68 31.37
N ASP A 15 -28.82 27.80 32.11
CA ASP A 15 -28.24 26.91 33.11
C ASP A 15 -27.02 26.16 32.53
N PRO A 16 -25.79 26.38 33.05
CA PRO A 16 -24.58 25.72 32.55
C PRO A 16 -24.56 24.20 32.74
N SER A 17 -25.54 23.64 33.46
CA SER A 17 -25.60 22.22 33.81
C SER A 17 -26.09 21.29 32.70
N VAL A 18 -26.50 21.81 31.53
CA VAL A 18 -27.06 21.02 30.42
C VAL A 18 -26.23 21.11 29.13
N LEU A 19 -24.92 21.30 29.22
CA LEU A 19 -24.02 20.93 28.13
C LEU A 19 -23.59 19.48 28.34
N LYS A 20 -24.45 18.54 27.91
CA LYS A 20 -24.02 17.15 27.71
C LYS A 20 -22.80 17.21 26.79
N PRO A 21 -21.59 16.79 27.23
CA PRO A 21 -20.45 16.77 26.33
C PRO A 21 -20.86 15.90 25.16
N SER A 22 -20.88 16.48 23.97
CA SER A 22 -20.97 15.72 22.74
C SER A 22 -19.71 14.88 22.67
N HIS A 23 -19.73 13.72 23.35
CA HIS A 23 -18.77 12.64 23.16
C HIS A 23 -18.98 12.19 21.71
N GLU A 24 -18.32 12.90 20.81
CA GLU A 24 -18.05 12.43 19.48
C GLU A 24 -17.27 11.14 19.67
N ARG A 25 -18.02 10.02 19.70
CA ARG A 25 -17.47 8.68 19.97
C ARG A 25 -16.43 8.43 18.90
N LEU A 26 -15.17 8.65 19.26
CA LEU A 26 -14.02 8.32 18.42
C LEU A 26 -14.25 6.90 17.91
N ARG A 27 -14.39 6.76 16.59
CA ARG A 27 -14.63 5.45 15.96
C ARG A 27 -13.35 4.62 16.06
N VAL A 28 -13.18 3.95 17.20
CA VAL A 28 -12.02 3.12 17.46
C VAL A 28 -12.09 1.87 16.57
N ARG A 29 -11.04 1.62 15.79
CA ARG A 29 -10.91 0.43 14.93
C ARG A 29 -10.22 -0.71 15.68
N LEU A 30 -10.82 -1.12 16.79
CA LEU A 30 -10.24 -2.14 17.65
C LEU A 30 -10.61 -3.56 17.19
N PRO A 31 -9.65 -4.50 17.13
CA PRO A 31 -9.94 -5.91 16.91
C PRO A 31 -10.96 -6.43 17.93
N GLY A 32 -11.92 -7.24 17.48
CA GLY A 32 -13.00 -7.76 18.33
C GLY A 32 -12.51 -8.52 19.57
N VAL A 33 -11.32 -9.12 19.51
CA VAL A 33 -10.68 -9.81 20.64
C VAL A 33 -10.26 -8.85 21.78
N LEU A 34 -9.92 -7.60 21.46
CA LEU A 34 -9.53 -6.59 22.46
C LEU A 34 -10.71 -5.73 22.93
N ARG A 35 -11.87 -5.82 22.26
CA ARG A 35 -13.04 -4.99 22.55
C ARG A 35 -13.55 -5.16 23.99
N PRO A 36 -13.70 -6.36 24.57
CA PRO A 36 -14.12 -6.50 25.96
C PRO A 36 -13.15 -5.86 26.96
N SER A 37 -11.84 -6.00 26.71
CA SER A 37 -10.82 -5.35 27.55
C SER A 37 -10.89 -3.83 27.46
N TYR A 38 -11.07 -3.29 26.26
CA TYR A 38 -11.25 -1.86 26.05
C TYR A 38 -12.52 -1.32 26.70
N GLU A 39 -13.65 -2.00 26.57
CA GLU A 39 -14.94 -1.59 27.16
C GLU A 39 -14.88 -1.56 28.69
N ARG A 40 -14.19 -2.51 29.33
CA ARG A 40 -13.96 -2.45 30.78
C ARG A 40 -13.01 -1.33 31.16
N LEU A 41 -11.95 -1.13 30.37
CA LEU A 41 -10.98 -0.06 30.61
C LEU A 41 -11.65 1.32 30.61
N ILE A 42 -12.47 1.63 29.59
CA ILE A 42 -13.12 2.94 29.50
C ILE A 42 -14.23 3.18 30.55
N ARG A 43 -14.62 2.16 31.32
CA ARG A 43 -15.55 2.31 32.45
C ARG A 43 -14.86 2.78 33.73
N THR A 44 -13.53 2.72 33.81
CA THR A 44 -12.77 3.27 34.94
C THR A 44 -12.35 4.70 34.64
N ALA A 45 -12.30 5.57 35.66
CA ALA A 45 -11.90 6.97 35.50
C ALA A 45 -10.47 7.11 34.94
N GLU A 46 -9.57 6.24 35.40
CA GLU A 46 -8.19 6.14 34.90
C GLU A 46 -8.16 5.71 33.44
N GLY A 47 -8.93 4.67 33.11
CA GLY A 47 -8.95 4.09 31.78
C GLY A 47 -9.66 4.97 30.77
N GLU A 48 -10.59 5.84 31.15
CA GLU A 48 -11.19 6.81 30.24
C GLU A 48 -10.15 7.81 29.71
N THR A 49 -9.36 8.40 30.61
CA THR A 49 -8.42 9.49 30.31
C THR A 49 -7.03 9.03 29.87
N ALA A 50 -6.61 7.81 30.24
CA ALA A 50 -5.27 7.30 29.94
C ALA A 50 -4.99 7.19 28.43
N MET A 51 -3.72 7.37 28.04
CA MET A 51 -3.27 7.02 26.69
C MET A 51 -3.31 5.51 26.49
N LYS A 52 -3.68 5.06 25.29
CA LYS A 52 -3.92 3.65 24.98
C LYS A 52 -3.24 3.27 23.67
N ARG A 53 -2.73 2.05 23.59
CA ARG A 53 -2.13 1.50 22.37
C ARG A 53 -2.41 0.01 22.23
N VAL A 54 -2.31 -0.48 21.00
CA VAL A 54 -2.37 -1.91 20.70
C VAL A 54 -0.94 -2.44 20.55
N ARG A 55 -0.58 -3.43 21.36
CA ARG A 55 0.61 -4.25 21.18
C ARG A 55 0.30 -5.39 20.21
N VAL A 56 1.17 -5.58 19.23
CA VAL A 56 1.06 -6.63 18.21
C VAL A 56 2.34 -7.43 18.21
N SER A 57 2.27 -8.66 18.70
CA SER A 57 3.33 -9.67 18.56
C SER A 57 3.10 -10.40 17.24
N CYS A 58 3.87 -10.06 16.21
CA CYS A 58 3.64 -10.55 14.86
C CYS A 58 4.05 -12.01 14.69
N GLY A 59 3.16 -12.90 14.26
CA GLY A 59 3.51 -14.29 13.94
C GLY A 59 4.37 -14.45 12.68
N VAL A 60 4.40 -13.44 11.80
CA VAL A 60 5.22 -13.47 10.58
C VAL A 60 6.67 -13.10 10.86
N CYS A 61 6.96 -11.89 11.34
CA CYS A 61 8.33 -11.45 11.57
C CYS A 61 8.81 -11.62 13.02
N LEU A 62 7.96 -12.14 13.92
CA LEU A 62 8.24 -12.34 15.35
C LEU A 62 8.59 -11.06 16.14
N LEU A 63 8.46 -9.89 15.52
CA LEU A 63 8.68 -8.62 16.18
C LEU A 63 7.41 -8.10 16.84
N THR A 64 7.57 -7.55 18.04
CA THR A 64 6.54 -6.78 18.73
C THR A 64 6.52 -5.35 18.22
N ARG A 65 5.33 -4.87 17.84
CA ARG A 65 5.09 -3.50 17.37
C ARG A 65 3.91 -2.90 18.12
N TYR A 66 3.89 -1.58 18.22
CA TYR A 66 2.85 -0.84 18.93
C TYR A 66 2.16 0.13 17.97
N TYR A 67 0.83 0.17 18.03
CA TYR A 67 0.00 1.00 17.16
C TYR A 67 -1.04 1.77 17.97
N SER A 68 -1.50 2.90 17.42
CA SER A 68 -2.65 3.61 17.97
C SER A 68 -3.94 2.79 17.80
N LEU A 69 -4.94 3.04 18.65
CA LEU A 69 -6.23 2.33 18.58
C LEU A 69 -7.00 2.58 17.26
N ASN A 70 -6.62 3.61 16.51
CA ASN A 70 -7.24 3.97 15.24
C ASN A 70 -6.70 3.16 14.07
N ARG A 71 -5.58 2.44 14.25
CA ARG A 71 -5.05 1.53 13.25
C ARG A 71 -5.66 0.14 13.43
N GLY A 72 -6.34 -0.32 12.37
CA GLY A 72 -6.87 -1.68 12.34
C GLY A 72 -5.73 -2.69 12.34
N VAL A 73 -5.75 -3.63 13.28
CA VAL A 73 -4.87 -4.78 13.27
C VAL A 73 -5.50 -5.92 12.48
N THR A 74 -4.67 -6.72 11.83
CA THR A 74 -5.08 -7.63 10.78
C THR A 74 -4.32 -8.95 10.84
N ARG A 75 -4.90 -9.94 10.16
CA ARG A 75 -4.35 -11.29 10.07
C ARG A 75 -4.02 -11.63 8.62
N ILE A 76 -3.03 -12.49 8.43
CA ILE A 76 -2.73 -13.17 7.16
C ILE A 76 -3.04 -14.64 7.40
N ALA A 77 -4.11 -15.14 6.79
CA ALA A 77 -4.58 -16.53 6.97
C ALA A 77 -4.60 -16.96 8.46
N GLY A 78 -5.33 -16.23 9.31
CA GLY A 78 -5.41 -16.54 10.74
C GLY A 78 -4.22 -16.07 11.61
N VAL A 79 -3.04 -15.85 11.04
CA VAL A 79 -1.83 -15.41 11.77
C VAL A 79 -1.84 -13.89 11.99
N VAL A 80 -1.57 -13.44 13.21
CA VAL A 80 -1.47 -12.01 13.55
C VAL A 80 -0.27 -11.39 12.84
N ALA A 81 -0.51 -10.38 12.02
CA ALA A 81 0.54 -9.72 11.24
C ALA A 81 0.71 -8.25 11.64
N CYS A 82 1.96 -7.81 11.77
CA CYS A 82 2.26 -6.38 11.85
C CYS A 82 1.88 -5.69 10.53
N GLU A 83 1.69 -4.37 10.59
CA GLU A 83 1.28 -3.57 9.42
C GLU A 83 2.24 -3.73 8.24
N ALA A 84 3.54 -3.81 8.52
CA ALA A 84 4.57 -3.99 7.49
C ALA A 84 4.43 -5.35 6.76
N CYS A 85 4.28 -6.45 7.52
CA CYS A 85 4.10 -7.78 6.94
C CYS A 85 2.79 -7.87 6.15
N ARG A 86 1.70 -7.29 6.67
CA ARG A 86 0.44 -7.22 5.93
C ARG A 86 0.57 -6.44 4.64
N HIS A 87 1.15 -5.24 4.68
CA HIS A 87 1.26 -4.40 3.48
C HIS A 87 2.11 -5.08 2.41
N PHE A 88 3.20 -5.75 2.80
CA PHE A 88 3.98 -6.57 1.90
C PHE A 88 3.13 -7.69 1.28
N TYR A 89 2.45 -8.49 2.10
CA TYR A 89 1.55 -9.56 1.64
C TYR A 89 0.46 -9.04 0.68
N GLN A 90 -0.23 -7.96 1.03
CA GLN A 90 -1.29 -7.39 0.20
C GLN A 90 -0.75 -6.84 -1.11
N ARG A 91 0.42 -6.19 -1.10
CA ARG A 91 1.06 -5.71 -2.32
C ARG A 91 1.45 -6.88 -3.23
N PHE A 92 2.05 -7.92 -2.66
CA PHE A 92 2.44 -9.12 -3.39
C PHE A 92 1.22 -9.87 -3.94
N LYS A 93 0.15 -10.02 -3.15
CA LYS A 93 -1.11 -10.64 -3.57
C LYS A 93 -1.75 -9.90 -4.75
N ARG A 94 -1.71 -8.56 -4.76
CA ARG A 94 -2.28 -7.75 -5.84
C ARG A 94 -1.42 -7.78 -7.11
N GLN A 95 -0.11 -7.83 -6.94
CA GLN A 95 0.83 -7.83 -8.05
C GLN A 95 2.05 -8.68 -7.66
N PRO A 96 2.02 -9.99 -7.95
CA PRO A 96 3.16 -10.87 -7.75
C PRO A 96 4.36 -10.37 -8.56
N PHE A 97 5.55 -10.52 -8.01
CA PHE A 97 6.80 -10.16 -8.70
C PHE A 97 7.89 -11.17 -8.35
N PRO A 98 8.88 -11.40 -9.23
CA PRO A 98 10.01 -12.26 -8.93
C PRO A 98 10.75 -11.77 -7.68
N ALA A 99 10.83 -12.61 -6.66
CA ALA A 99 11.37 -12.29 -5.35
C ALA A 99 12.69 -13.04 -5.13
N THR A 100 13.80 -12.39 -5.49
CA THR A 100 15.15 -12.95 -5.38
C THR A 100 15.84 -12.50 -4.09
N CYS A 101 16.77 -13.31 -3.60
CA CYS A 101 17.65 -12.98 -2.49
C CYS A 101 19.08 -12.75 -3.01
N SER A 102 19.66 -11.59 -2.72
CA SER A 102 21.06 -11.27 -3.06
C SER A 102 22.09 -12.05 -2.23
N LYS A 103 21.66 -12.66 -1.12
CA LYS A 103 22.49 -13.50 -0.25
C LYS A 103 22.14 -14.99 -0.35
N GLU A 104 21.56 -15.41 -1.48
CA GLU A 104 21.27 -16.84 -1.76
C GLU A 104 20.41 -17.52 -0.69
N GLY A 105 19.52 -16.76 -0.04
CA GLY A 105 18.65 -17.29 1.02
C GLY A 105 19.20 -17.16 2.44
N ARG A 106 20.46 -16.76 2.66
CA ARG A 106 21.04 -16.64 4.02
C ARG A 106 20.22 -15.76 4.98
N CYS A 107 19.57 -14.69 4.49
CA CYS A 107 18.72 -13.84 5.34
C CYS A 107 17.49 -14.59 5.91
N PHE A 108 17.05 -15.66 5.25
CA PHE A 108 15.96 -16.50 5.74
C PHE A 108 16.46 -17.40 6.86
N ASP A 109 17.62 -18.04 6.67
CA ASP A 109 18.25 -18.94 7.63
C ASP A 109 18.63 -18.20 8.93
N ASP A 110 19.22 -17.00 8.81
CA ASP A 110 19.67 -16.18 9.94
C ASP A 110 18.52 -15.58 10.75
N GLY A 111 17.29 -15.59 10.22
CA GLY A 111 16.17 -14.86 10.80
C GLY A 111 16.33 -13.33 10.81
N ASP A 112 17.39 -12.77 10.19
CA ASP A 112 17.61 -11.32 9.99
C ASP A 112 16.70 -10.78 8.87
N VAL A 113 15.39 -10.95 9.08
CA VAL A 113 14.33 -10.48 8.16
C VAL A 113 13.79 -9.15 8.64
N ASP A 114 14.69 -8.22 8.91
CA ASP A 114 14.29 -6.83 9.05
C ASP A 114 13.63 -6.37 7.75
N LYS A 115 12.49 -5.68 7.89
CA LYS A 115 11.58 -5.19 6.83
C LYS A 115 12.24 -4.46 5.64
N ASN A 116 13.52 -4.12 5.72
CA ASN A 116 14.23 -3.33 4.73
C ASN A 116 15.25 -4.13 3.90
N ARG A 117 15.49 -5.42 4.16
CA ARG A 117 16.71 -6.07 3.61
C ARG A 117 16.49 -7.07 2.47
N CYS A 118 15.45 -7.91 2.50
CA CYS A 118 15.26 -8.89 1.41
C CYS A 118 13.78 -9.25 1.18
N LYS A 119 13.24 -8.89 0.01
CA LYS A 119 11.86 -9.21 -0.36
C LYS A 119 11.64 -10.71 -0.59
N GLY A 120 12.62 -11.40 -1.18
CA GLY A 120 12.57 -12.86 -1.37
C GLY A 120 12.47 -13.62 -0.05
N CYS A 121 13.40 -13.37 0.88
CA CYS A 121 13.37 -14.02 2.20
C CYS A 121 12.14 -13.62 3.02
N TRP A 122 11.60 -12.42 2.85
CA TRP A 122 10.38 -12.02 3.54
C TRP A 122 9.13 -12.73 2.99
N LEU A 123 9.04 -12.92 1.67
CA LEU A 123 8.00 -13.75 1.07
C LEU A 123 8.11 -15.20 1.55
N ALA A 124 9.32 -15.76 1.54
CA ALA A 124 9.60 -17.09 2.09
C ALA A 124 9.12 -17.23 3.54
N LEU A 125 9.39 -16.22 4.38
CA LEU A 125 8.94 -16.19 5.77
C LEU A 125 7.41 -16.20 5.92
N ILE A 126 6.69 -15.50 5.03
CA ILE A 126 5.23 -15.50 5.02
C ILE A 126 4.70 -16.89 4.68
N LEU A 127 5.24 -17.50 3.63
CA LEU A 127 4.86 -18.85 3.20
C LEU A 127 5.17 -19.91 4.26
N GLN A 128 6.28 -19.79 4.98
CA GLN A 128 6.67 -20.73 6.04
C GLN A 128 5.83 -20.58 7.32
N ARG A 129 5.20 -19.43 7.57
CA ARG A 129 4.55 -19.14 8.86
C ARG A 129 3.06 -18.92 8.78
N CYS A 130 2.51 -18.73 7.59
CA CYS A 130 1.08 -18.51 7.38
C CYS A 130 0.47 -19.71 6.66
N PRO A 131 -0.68 -20.23 7.12
CA PRO A 131 -1.36 -21.35 6.47
C PRO A 131 -2.15 -20.84 5.28
N LEU A 132 -1.45 -20.47 4.20
CA LEU A 132 -2.09 -19.94 3.00
C LEU A 132 -2.82 -21.07 2.24
N PRO A 133 -3.96 -20.77 1.60
CA PRO A 133 -4.61 -21.71 0.68
C PRO A 133 -3.62 -22.19 -0.39
N GLY A 134 -3.68 -23.48 -0.75
CA GLY A 134 -2.73 -24.12 -1.67
C GLY A 134 -2.52 -23.34 -2.97
N VAL A 135 -3.60 -22.86 -3.60
CA VAL A 135 -3.53 -22.03 -4.82
C VAL A 135 -2.66 -20.79 -4.62
N ILE A 136 -2.87 -20.06 -3.52
CA ILE A 136 -2.09 -18.85 -3.21
C ILE A 136 -0.63 -19.21 -2.89
N TYR A 137 -0.42 -20.31 -2.16
CA TYR A 137 0.90 -20.80 -1.82
C TYR A 137 1.71 -21.12 -3.08
N SER A 138 1.19 -21.95 -3.98
CA SER A 138 1.86 -22.35 -5.22
C SER A 138 2.19 -21.14 -6.09
N THR A 139 1.24 -20.23 -6.30
CA THR A 139 1.49 -18.99 -7.06
C THR A 139 2.62 -18.16 -6.44
N PHE A 140 2.66 -18.03 -5.11
CA PHE A 140 3.71 -17.25 -4.45
C PHE A 140 5.06 -17.97 -4.47
N PHE A 141 5.04 -19.29 -4.33
CA PHE A 141 6.21 -20.15 -4.35
C PHE A 141 6.94 -20.12 -5.70
N GLU A 142 6.20 -20.11 -6.81
CA GLU A 142 6.74 -19.98 -8.17
C GLU A 142 7.59 -18.72 -8.37
N HIS A 143 7.25 -17.64 -7.67
CA HIS A 143 7.95 -16.35 -7.75
C HIS A 143 9.22 -16.28 -6.90
N LEU A 144 9.53 -17.29 -6.08
CA LEU A 144 10.78 -17.37 -5.34
C LEU A 144 11.94 -17.80 -6.24
N SER A 145 13.16 -17.35 -5.91
CA SER A 145 14.37 -17.91 -6.53
C SER A 145 14.58 -19.38 -6.16
N GLU A 146 15.18 -20.18 -7.04
CA GLU A 146 15.51 -21.59 -6.78
C GLU A 146 16.25 -21.83 -5.47
N ASN A 147 17.21 -20.96 -5.12
CA ASN A 147 17.92 -21.01 -3.84
C ASN A 147 17.01 -20.92 -2.60
N LEU A 148 15.90 -20.18 -2.70
CA LEU A 148 14.91 -20.08 -1.62
C LEU A 148 13.97 -21.28 -1.65
N LYS A 149 13.54 -21.74 -2.83
CA LYS A 149 12.70 -22.94 -2.97
C LYS A 149 13.36 -24.16 -2.33
N MET A 150 14.66 -24.37 -2.57
CA MET A 150 15.42 -25.50 -1.98
C MET A 150 15.51 -25.47 -0.44
N ARG A 151 15.27 -24.32 0.20
CA ARG A 151 15.28 -24.16 1.67
C ARG A 151 13.90 -24.29 2.30
N MET A 152 12.87 -24.40 1.46
CA MET A 152 11.48 -24.39 1.88
C MET A 152 10.84 -25.73 1.56
N SER A 153 9.79 -26.06 2.30
CA SER A 153 8.92 -27.15 1.89
C SER A 153 8.12 -26.73 0.66
N ASP A 154 7.89 -27.68 -0.23
CA ASP A 154 7.02 -27.58 -1.40
C ASP A 154 5.53 -27.65 -1.03
N CYS A 155 5.18 -28.07 0.20
CA CYS A 155 3.81 -28.13 0.66
C CYS A 155 3.40 -26.89 1.50
N PRO A 156 2.15 -26.43 1.37
CA PRO A 156 1.62 -25.36 2.20
C PRO A 156 1.47 -25.81 3.66
N LEU A 157 1.71 -24.89 4.58
CA LEU A 157 1.52 -25.10 6.01
C LEU A 157 0.04 -25.29 6.35
N LEU A 158 -0.33 -26.33 7.09
CA LEU A 158 -1.71 -26.52 7.56
C LEU A 158 -1.96 -25.72 8.84
N GLU A 159 -3.20 -25.28 9.06
CA GLU A 159 -3.54 -24.48 10.23
C GLU A 159 -3.26 -25.22 11.56
N GLN A 160 -3.46 -26.53 11.59
CA GLN A 160 -3.20 -27.40 12.75
C GLN A 160 -1.72 -27.50 13.12
N ASP A 161 -0.81 -27.30 12.16
CA ASP A 161 0.63 -27.43 12.37
C ASP A 161 1.25 -26.16 12.98
N ILE A 162 0.45 -25.09 13.12
CA ILE A 162 0.94 -23.81 13.63
C ILE A 162 0.68 -23.73 15.15
N PRO A 163 1.74 -23.78 15.98
CA PRO A 163 1.58 -23.66 17.42
C PRO A 163 0.99 -22.29 17.78
N ALA A 164 0.23 -22.23 18.87
CA ALA A 164 -0.42 -20.99 19.32
C ALA A 164 0.57 -19.81 19.47
N THR A 165 1.81 -20.10 19.88
CA THR A 165 2.89 -19.11 19.99
C THR A 165 3.33 -18.55 18.63
N GLY A 166 3.29 -19.37 17.57
CA GLY A 166 3.63 -18.98 16.20
C GLY A 166 2.56 -18.15 15.49
N ARG A 167 1.30 -18.23 15.95
CA ARG A 167 0.19 -17.43 15.37
C ARG A 167 0.30 -15.93 15.71
N GLY A 168 1.16 -15.56 16.66
CA GLY A 168 1.26 -14.20 17.18
C GLY A 168 0.08 -13.82 18.09
N SER A 169 0.18 -12.65 18.72
CA SER A 169 -0.79 -12.21 19.72
C SER A 169 -1.04 -10.71 19.69
N LEU A 170 -2.18 -10.31 20.26
CA LEU A 170 -2.59 -8.93 20.42
C LEU A 170 -2.71 -8.61 21.90
N GLY A 171 -2.32 -7.39 22.26
CA GLY A 171 -2.53 -6.84 23.59
C GLY A 171 -3.03 -5.41 23.54
N LEU A 172 -3.80 -5.02 24.54
CA LEU A 172 -4.18 -3.65 24.82
C LEU A 172 -3.33 -3.14 25.99
N GLU A 173 -2.67 -2.01 25.80
CA GLU A 173 -1.87 -1.38 26.85
C GLU A 173 -2.40 0.02 27.14
N MET A 174 -2.43 0.38 28.42
CA MET A 174 -2.69 1.74 28.90
C MET A 174 -1.41 2.35 29.48
N PHE A 175 -1.27 3.68 29.39
CA PHE A 175 -0.21 4.40 30.06
C PHE A 175 -0.69 4.81 31.46
N PHE A 176 -0.01 4.32 32.49
CA PHE A 176 -0.34 4.52 33.89
C PHE A 176 0.95 4.59 34.72
N ASP A 177 1.04 5.51 35.68
CA ASP A 177 2.21 5.70 36.54
C ASP A 177 3.55 5.72 35.79
N ASN A 178 3.60 6.47 34.68
CA ASN A 178 4.77 6.63 33.82
C ASN A 178 5.27 5.32 33.15
N ALA A 179 4.42 4.28 33.10
CA ALA A 179 4.70 2.99 32.49
C ALA A 179 3.55 2.54 31.57
N TRP A 180 3.86 1.66 30.62
CA TRP A 180 2.85 0.98 29.81
C TRP A 180 2.45 -0.33 30.49
N VAL A 181 1.19 -0.44 30.86
CA VAL A 181 0.63 -1.61 31.56
C VAL A 181 -0.28 -2.37 30.61
N ASP A 182 -0.10 -3.68 30.54
CA ASP A 182 -0.96 -4.58 29.77
C ASP A 182 -2.29 -4.81 30.49
N VAL A 183 -3.37 -4.36 29.87
CA VAL A 183 -4.74 -4.47 30.38
C VAL A 183 -5.57 -5.48 29.58
N THR A 184 -4.89 -6.34 28.82
CA THR A 184 -5.54 -7.40 28.07
C THR A 184 -6.09 -8.46 29.00
N ASP A 185 -7.38 -8.73 28.91
CA ASP A 185 -7.99 -9.80 29.68
C ASP A 185 -7.74 -11.15 29.02
N LYS A 186 -6.91 -11.94 29.68
CA LYS A 186 -6.50 -13.27 29.23
C LYS A 186 -7.67 -14.25 29.21
N ASN A 187 -8.69 -14.07 30.06
CA ASN A 187 -9.81 -15.01 30.20
C ASN A 187 -10.80 -14.92 29.04
N THR A 188 -10.93 -13.73 28.43
CA THR A 188 -11.80 -13.53 27.25
C THR A 188 -11.21 -14.01 25.92
N ILE A 189 -9.89 -14.24 25.84
CA ILE A 189 -9.23 -14.63 24.58
C ILE A 189 -9.40 -16.13 24.32
N THR A 190 -9.37 -16.95 25.37
CA THR A 190 -9.45 -18.41 25.28
C THR A 190 -10.81 -18.90 24.81
N THR A 191 -11.90 -18.25 25.25
CA THR A 191 -13.28 -18.71 25.03
C THR A 191 -13.83 -18.50 23.61
N LYS A 192 -13.30 -17.56 22.83
CA LYS A 192 -13.76 -17.32 21.44
C LYS A 192 -13.04 -18.17 20.38
N THR A 193 -11.87 -18.71 20.69
CA THR A 193 -11.08 -19.49 19.73
C THR A 193 -11.61 -20.92 19.60
N THR A 194 -12.26 -21.45 20.63
CA THR A 194 -12.78 -22.83 20.67
C THR A 194 -14.14 -22.99 19.96
N ARG A 195 -14.94 -21.93 19.79
CA ARG A 195 -16.32 -22.05 19.28
C ARG A 195 -16.49 -22.08 17.74
N ARG A 196 -15.41 -22.10 16.96
CA ARG A 196 -15.49 -22.18 15.48
C ARG A 196 -15.03 -23.50 14.87
N GLY A 197 -14.69 -24.49 15.69
CA GLY A 197 -14.23 -25.80 15.22
C GLY A 197 -14.65 -26.90 16.17
N SER A 198 -15.93 -27.26 16.13
CA SER A 198 -16.45 -28.55 16.58
C SER A 198 -17.92 -28.56 16.19
N ARG A 199 -18.23 -29.34 15.16
CA ARG A 199 -19.57 -29.86 14.91
C ARG A 199 -19.46 -31.32 15.34
N ASP A 200 -19.26 -31.52 16.63
CA ASP A 200 -19.31 -32.85 17.22
C ASP A 200 -20.78 -33.23 17.39
N THR A 201 -21.08 -34.44 16.95
CA THR A 201 -22.32 -35.16 17.13
C THR A 201 -22.54 -35.41 18.63
N ASP A 202 -23.54 -34.76 19.22
CA ASP A 202 -24.07 -35.14 20.53
C ASP A 202 -25.34 -35.99 20.35
N ASP A 203 -25.19 -37.26 20.70
CA ASP A 203 -26.25 -38.17 21.12
C ASP A 203 -26.60 -37.85 22.59
N GLY A 204 -27.85 -37.41 22.79
CA GLY A 204 -28.69 -37.80 23.93
C GLY A 204 -28.26 -37.40 25.34
N SER A 205 -28.86 -36.34 25.90
CA SER A 205 -29.81 -36.45 27.03
C SER A 205 -30.20 -35.08 27.63
N ASP A 206 -31.51 -34.83 27.56
CA ASP A 206 -32.42 -34.06 28.41
C ASP A 206 -31.91 -32.97 29.36
N GLY A 207 -32.47 -31.77 29.17
CA GLY A 207 -32.40 -30.68 30.14
C GLY A 207 -32.99 -29.37 29.61
N ASP A 208 -34.32 -29.29 29.59
CA ASP A 208 -35.10 -28.10 29.25
C ASP A 208 -34.67 -26.84 30.01
N VAL A 209 -34.22 -25.79 29.29
CA VAL A 209 -34.46 -24.40 29.70
C VAL A 209 -34.78 -23.56 28.46
N PHE A 210 -36.04 -23.18 28.39
CA PHE A 210 -36.67 -22.26 27.46
C PHE A 210 -36.11 -20.83 27.64
N VAL A 211 -35.43 -20.28 26.63
CA VAL A 211 -35.30 -18.82 26.46
C VAL A 211 -35.42 -18.47 24.98
N SER A 212 -36.44 -17.68 24.70
CA SER A 212 -36.95 -17.19 23.42
C SER A 212 -35.90 -16.54 22.50
N GLU A 213 -35.71 -17.19 21.36
CA GLU A 213 -35.75 -16.68 19.98
C GLU A 213 -35.86 -15.15 19.79
N LEU A 214 -34.83 -14.56 19.17
CA LEU A 214 -34.89 -13.24 18.56
C LEU A 214 -34.03 -13.24 17.29
N ASP A 215 -34.70 -13.00 16.17
CA ASP A 215 -34.23 -13.08 14.79
C ASP A 215 -32.93 -12.32 14.52
N VAL A 216 -31.95 -13.02 13.95
CA VAL A 216 -30.89 -12.40 13.13
C VAL A 216 -30.91 -13.11 11.78
N MET A 217 -31.52 -12.44 10.81
CA MET A 217 -31.53 -12.82 9.40
C MET A 217 -30.10 -13.02 8.89
N SER A 218 -29.77 -14.25 8.54
CA SER A 218 -28.60 -14.61 7.74
C SER A 218 -28.97 -14.51 6.26
N GLU A 219 -28.48 -13.48 5.58
CA GLU A 219 -28.37 -13.50 4.11
C GLU A 219 -27.28 -14.50 3.72
N GLU A 220 -27.69 -15.68 3.29
CA GLU A 220 -26.83 -16.62 2.59
C GLU A 220 -26.59 -16.11 1.15
N MET A 221 -25.34 -15.84 0.82
CA MET A 221 -24.92 -15.73 -0.59
C MET A 221 -24.90 -17.14 -1.19
N VAL A 222 -25.97 -17.49 -1.89
CA VAL A 222 -26.01 -18.65 -2.80
C VAL A 222 -25.00 -18.39 -3.92
N VAL A 223 -23.98 -19.24 -4.00
CA VAL A 223 -23.11 -19.33 -5.17
C VAL A 223 -23.88 -20.08 -6.25
N GLY A 224 -24.32 -19.37 -7.27
CA GLY A 224 -24.99 -19.95 -8.43
C GLY A 224 -24.05 -20.86 -9.23
N ASP A 225 -24.60 -21.99 -9.65
CA ASP A 225 -24.05 -23.00 -10.55
C ASP A 225 -23.58 -22.37 -11.88
N PRO A 226 -22.37 -22.66 -12.41
CA PRO A 226 -21.84 -22.04 -13.62
C PRO A 226 -22.28 -22.76 -14.91
N SER A 227 -23.47 -23.34 -14.94
CA SER A 227 -23.97 -24.18 -16.04
C SER A 227 -25.26 -23.65 -16.66
N ASN A 228 -25.30 -22.35 -17.01
CA ASN A 228 -26.28 -21.84 -17.97
C ASN A 228 -25.86 -20.46 -18.53
N TRP A 229 -25.23 -20.42 -19.70
CA TRP A 229 -24.95 -19.14 -20.41
C TRP A 229 -25.42 -19.13 -21.87
N GLU A 230 -26.20 -20.11 -22.31
CA GLU A 230 -26.88 -19.98 -23.61
C GLU A 230 -28.20 -19.21 -23.43
N ASP A 231 -28.51 -18.38 -24.42
CA ASP A 231 -29.69 -17.53 -24.57
C ASP A 231 -29.69 -16.14 -23.91
N THR A 232 -28.93 -15.21 -24.49
CA THR A 232 -29.43 -13.84 -24.75
C THR A 232 -28.65 -13.20 -25.91
N ILE A 233 -29.06 -13.44 -27.16
CA ILE A 233 -28.68 -12.61 -28.31
C ILE A 233 -29.85 -11.66 -28.59
N LEU A 234 -29.60 -10.35 -28.46
CA LEU A 234 -30.48 -9.31 -28.99
C LEU A 234 -29.99 -8.88 -30.40
N PRO A 235 -30.91 -8.52 -31.31
CA PRO A 235 -30.59 -8.35 -32.73
C PRO A 235 -30.02 -6.97 -33.06
N LEU A 236 -29.03 -6.93 -33.95
CA LEU A 236 -28.56 -5.71 -34.63
C LEU A 236 -29.39 -5.43 -35.90
N PRO A 237 -29.51 -4.16 -36.32
CA PRO A 237 -30.45 -3.75 -37.36
C PRO A 237 -29.91 -4.00 -38.78
N LEU A 238 -30.83 -4.42 -39.65
CA LEU A 238 -30.69 -4.51 -41.09
C LEU A 238 -30.49 -3.12 -41.72
N ILE A 239 -29.49 -3.00 -42.61
CA ILE A 239 -29.40 -1.91 -43.59
C ILE A 239 -29.40 -2.56 -44.97
N GLY A 240 -30.40 -2.19 -45.77
CA GLY A 240 -30.66 -2.74 -47.09
C GLY A 240 -29.98 -1.97 -48.24
N ALA A 241 -29.67 -2.75 -49.28
CA ALA A 241 -29.78 -2.53 -50.72
C ALA A 241 -29.25 -1.22 -51.37
N THR A 242 -28.49 -1.37 -52.47
CA THR A 242 -29.03 -1.21 -53.84
C THR A 242 -28.08 -1.79 -54.90
N ALA A 243 -28.67 -2.29 -55.99
CA ALA A 243 -28.09 -3.01 -57.11
C ALA A 243 -27.46 -2.10 -58.19
N THR A 244 -26.64 -2.69 -59.07
CA THR A 244 -26.70 -2.44 -60.52
C THR A 244 -26.12 -3.62 -61.32
N VAL A 245 -26.86 -3.98 -62.37
CA VAL A 245 -26.64 -4.96 -63.43
C VAL A 245 -25.77 -4.36 -64.55
N THR A 246 -24.96 -5.18 -65.24
CA THR A 246 -24.79 -5.18 -66.73
C THR A 246 -23.90 -6.34 -67.23
N THR A 247 -24.56 -7.27 -67.94
CA THR A 247 -24.23 -7.92 -69.25
C THR A 247 -22.86 -8.56 -69.56
N ASP A 248 -22.97 -9.81 -70.04
CA ASP A 248 -22.04 -10.77 -70.69
C ASP A 248 -21.44 -10.29 -72.06
N PRO A 249 -20.76 -11.10 -72.95
CA PRO A 249 -20.45 -12.55 -72.93
C PRO A 249 -19.12 -13.05 -73.61
N GLU A 250 -18.96 -14.39 -73.64
CA GLU A 250 -18.20 -15.32 -74.53
C GLU A 250 -16.65 -15.34 -74.49
N ASP A 251 -16.01 -16.51 -74.28
CA ASP A 251 -15.74 -17.49 -75.36
C ASP A 251 -15.13 -18.83 -74.85
N ALA A 252 -15.26 -19.87 -75.67
CA ALA A 252 -15.09 -21.29 -75.39
C ALA A 252 -13.65 -21.85 -75.45
N GLY A 253 -13.42 -23.02 -74.84
CA GLY A 253 -12.20 -23.82 -75.08
C GLY A 253 -12.16 -25.17 -74.35
N VAL A 254 -12.28 -26.25 -75.13
CA VAL A 254 -12.41 -27.68 -74.77
C VAL A 254 -11.04 -28.33 -74.51
N THR A 255 -10.91 -29.26 -73.52
CA THR A 255 -10.47 -30.68 -73.70
C THR A 255 -10.11 -31.43 -72.40
N ASN A 256 -10.74 -32.60 -72.26
CA ASN A 256 -10.32 -33.93 -71.77
C ASN A 256 -9.63 -34.21 -70.42
N GLU A 257 -10.38 -35.05 -69.66
CA GLU A 257 -9.99 -36.31 -69.00
C GLU A 257 -8.85 -36.33 -67.95
N LYS A 258 -9.26 -36.55 -66.69
CA LYS A 258 -8.82 -37.74 -65.93
C LYS A 258 -9.63 -37.94 -64.64
N THR A 259 -10.28 -39.10 -64.59
CA THR A 259 -10.87 -39.77 -63.43
C THR A 259 -9.89 -39.98 -62.27
N VAL A 260 -10.19 -39.45 -61.08
CA VAL A 260 -9.76 -40.00 -59.78
C VAL A 260 -10.80 -39.66 -58.69
N GLY A 261 -11.34 -40.70 -58.04
CA GLY A 261 -11.76 -40.74 -56.63
C GLY A 261 -12.68 -39.65 -56.08
N SER A 262 -14.00 -39.82 -56.25
CA SER A 262 -15.03 -39.08 -55.51
C SER A 262 -15.15 -39.60 -54.06
N THR A 263 -14.60 -38.86 -53.10
CA THR A 263 -15.15 -38.84 -51.73
C THR A 263 -16.04 -37.61 -51.61
N ASN A 264 -17.35 -37.82 -51.59
CA ASN A 264 -18.32 -36.78 -51.25
C ASN A 264 -18.04 -36.29 -49.83
N MET A 265 -17.48 -35.09 -49.69
CA MET A 265 -17.52 -34.35 -48.43
C MET A 265 -18.66 -33.34 -48.48
N ASP A 266 -19.34 -33.22 -47.33
CA ASP A 266 -20.54 -32.42 -47.11
C ASP A 266 -20.27 -30.93 -47.42
N PRO A 267 -21.20 -30.18 -48.04
CA PRO A 267 -21.00 -28.76 -48.34
C PRO A 267 -20.70 -27.89 -47.11
N CYS A 268 -21.01 -28.36 -45.90
CA CYS A 268 -20.68 -27.68 -44.65
C CYS A 268 -19.17 -27.68 -44.31
N ASP A 269 -18.41 -28.69 -44.73
CA ASP A 269 -16.98 -28.78 -44.38
C ASP A 269 -16.12 -27.80 -45.18
N LYS A 270 -16.49 -27.52 -46.44
CA LYS A 270 -15.83 -26.49 -47.27
C LYS A 270 -16.07 -25.07 -46.78
N VAL A 271 -17.21 -24.83 -46.14
CA VAL A 271 -17.53 -23.51 -45.55
C VAL A 271 -16.71 -23.30 -44.27
N MET A 272 -16.50 -24.35 -43.47
CA MET A 272 -15.65 -24.29 -42.29
C MET A 272 -14.16 -24.13 -42.64
N GLU A 273 -13.67 -24.77 -43.70
CA GLU A 273 -12.29 -24.63 -44.15
C GLU A 273 -11.98 -23.20 -44.61
N LEU A 274 -12.88 -22.58 -45.39
CA LEU A 274 -12.73 -21.18 -45.83
C LEU A 274 -12.85 -20.18 -44.66
N LEU A 275 -13.72 -20.44 -43.67
CA LEU A 275 -13.85 -19.58 -42.48
C LEU A 275 -12.62 -19.68 -41.55
N MET A 276 -11.98 -20.86 -41.47
CA MET A 276 -10.75 -21.02 -40.69
C MET A 276 -9.55 -20.36 -41.38
N GLU A 277 -9.47 -20.38 -42.72
CA GLU A 277 -8.41 -19.69 -43.46
C GLU A 277 -8.51 -18.15 -43.35
N GLU A 278 -9.72 -17.58 -43.31
CA GLU A 278 -9.91 -16.14 -43.07
C GLU A 278 -9.57 -15.71 -41.62
N LEU A 279 -9.89 -16.55 -40.63
CA LEU A 279 -9.54 -16.30 -39.23
C LEU A 279 -8.03 -16.38 -38.95
N ASP A 280 -7.33 -17.32 -39.60
CA ASP A 280 -5.88 -17.45 -39.46
C ASP A 280 -5.13 -16.24 -40.04
N PHE A 281 -5.66 -15.63 -41.11
CA PHE A 281 -5.07 -14.44 -41.71
C PHE A 281 -5.20 -13.18 -40.80
N GLU A 282 -6.33 -13.02 -40.11
CA GLU A 282 -6.52 -11.92 -39.15
C GLU A 282 -5.68 -12.10 -37.88
N ILE A 283 -5.53 -13.33 -37.37
CA ILE A 283 -4.70 -13.63 -36.20
C ILE A 283 -3.21 -13.38 -36.51
N LEU A 284 -2.75 -13.70 -37.73
CA LEU A 284 -1.39 -13.39 -38.19
C LEU A 284 -1.15 -11.87 -38.34
N ALA A 285 -2.14 -11.11 -38.81
CA ALA A 285 -2.06 -9.65 -38.92
C ALA A 285 -2.01 -8.95 -37.55
N GLN A 286 -2.75 -9.43 -36.55
CA GLN A 286 -2.72 -8.88 -35.19
C GLN A 286 -1.41 -9.20 -34.45
N ASN A 287 -0.85 -10.39 -34.68
CA ASN A 287 0.43 -10.80 -34.07
C ASN A 287 1.64 -10.05 -34.66
N THR A 288 1.62 -9.72 -35.95
CA THR A 288 2.69 -8.92 -36.58
C THR A 288 2.74 -7.48 -36.04
N GLN A 289 1.58 -6.83 -35.85
CA GLN A 289 1.51 -5.50 -35.21
C GLN A 289 1.99 -5.52 -33.75
N SER A 290 1.67 -6.58 -32.99
CA SER A 290 2.10 -6.73 -31.60
C SER A 290 3.62 -6.95 -31.46
N LEU A 291 4.23 -7.68 -32.41
CA LEU A 291 5.69 -7.89 -32.44
C LEU A 291 6.47 -6.61 -32.79
N GLU A 292 5.94 -5.76 -33.67
CA GLU A 292 6.55 -4.48 -34.01
C GLU A 292 6.57 -3.51 -32.82
N VAL A 293 5.47 -3.40 -32.07
CA VAL A 293 5.39 -2.60 -30.84
C VAL A 293 6.36 -3.12 -29.78
N SER A 294 6.47 -4.45 -29.62
CA SER A 294 7.43 -5.08 -28.71
C SER A 294 8.89 -4.79 -29.09
N SER A 295 9.20 -4.76 -30.40
CA SER A 295 10.54 -4.44 -30.90
C SER A 295 10.95 -2.98 -30.62
N GLN A 296 10.01 -2.04 -30.71
CA GLN A 296 10.23 -0.62 -30.42
C GLN A 296 10.46 -0.37 -28.91
N VAL A 297 9.72 -1.07 -28.04
CA VAL A 297 9.89 -0.99 -26.59
C VAL A 297 11.23 -1.59 -26.14
N LYS A 298 11.68 -2.69 -26.76
CA LYS A 298 12.99 -3.31 -26.51
C LYS A 298 14.15 -2.40 -26.93
N LYS A 299 14.03 -1.69 -28.07
CA LYS A 299 15.03 -0.70 -28.53
C LYS A 299 15.15 0.49 -27.57
N LYS A 300 14.02 1.03 -27.06
CA LYS A 300 14.01 2.11 -26.04
C LYS A 300 14.63 1.67 -24.71
N ARG A 301 14.39 0.42 -24.27
CA ARG A 301 14.99 -0.13 -23.04
C ARG A 301 16.51 -0.34 -23.14
N LYS A 302 17.03 -0.83 -24.27
CA LYS A 302 18.48 -0.96 -24.51
C LYS A 302 19.20 0.40 -24.50
N LYS A 303 18.60 1.45 -25.11
CA LYS A 303 19.18 2.80 -25.11
C LYS A 303 19.23 3.43 -23.71
N LYS A 304 18.22 3.16 -22.85
CA LYS A 304 18.19 3.63 -21.45
C LYS A 304 19.17 2.88 -20.54
N LYS A 305 19.44 1.59 -20.81
CA LYS A 305 20.41 0.80 -20.04
C LYS A 305 21.85 1.21 -20.36
N LYS A 306 22.18 1.41 -21.63
CA LYS A 306 23.51 1.87 -22.07
C LYS A 306 23.87 3.24 -21.48
N LYS A 307 22.92 4.19 -21.46
CA LYS A 307 23.12 5.51 -20.84
C LYS A 307 23.36 5.44 -19.33
N LYS A 308 22.78 4.45 -18.64
CA LYS A 308 22.96 4.26 -17.19
C LYS A 308 24.30 3.61 -16.85
N GLU A 309 24.79 2.72 -17.71
CA GLU A 309 26.11 2.09 -17.56
C GLU A 309 27.22 3.12 -17.85
N GLU A 310 27.07 3.98 -18.85
CA GLU A 310 28.00 5.10 -19.12
C GLU A 310 28.04 6.12 -17.95
N GLU A 311 26.91 6.40 -17.29
CA GLU A 311 26.87 7.28 -16.10
C GLU A 311 27.48 6.63 -14.83
N GLU A 312 27.43 5.29 -14.69
CA GLU A 312 28.03 4.57 -13.55
C GLU A 312 29.56 4.42 -13.70
N GLU A 313 30.07 4.29 -14.93
CA GLU A 313 31.50 4.20 -15.22
C GLU A 313 32.21 5.55 -14.98
N GLU A 314 31.54 6.67 -15.28
CA GLU A 314 32.03 8.03 -15.00
C GLU A 314 32.02 8.37 -13.49
N GLU A 315 31.15 7.73 -12.70
CA GLU A 315 31.11 7.84 -11.23
C GLU A 315 32.23 7.05 -10.54
N GLU A 316 32.68 5.92 -11.09
CA GLU A 316 33.73 5.09 -10.50
C GLU A 316 35.15 5.68 -10.72
N GLU A 317 35.42 6.29 -11.89
CA GLU A 317 36.71 6.98 -12.13
C GLU A 317 36.92 8.19 -11.19
N ALA A 318 35.85 8.87 -10.77
CA ALA A 318 35.94 10.02 -9.87
C ALA A 318 36.31 9.64 -8.41
N VAL A 319 36.14 8.37 -8.01
CA VAL A 319 36.38 7.90 -6.63
C VAL A 319 37.84 7.48 -6.40
N VAL A 320 38.55 7.04 -7.44
CA VAL A 320 39.92 6.51 -7.31
C VAL A 320 40.97 7.62 -7.09
N ASN A 321 40.73 8.83 -7.57
CA ASN A 321 41.69 9.95 -7.50
C ASN A 321 41.90 10.59 -6.10
N ASN A 322 41.18 10.15 -5.06
CA ASN A 322 41.15 10.83 -3.75
C ASN A 322 41.99 10.19 -2.63
N ASN A 323 42.75 9.12 -2.91
CA ASN A 323 43.40 8.30 -1.86
C ASN A 323 44.91 8.47 -1.70
N ASN A 324 45.53 9.52 -2.26
CA ASN A 324 46.96 9.78 -2.08
C ASN A 324 47.21 11.10 -1.34
N ASN A 325 47.19 11.11 0.00
CA ASN A 325 48.06 12.01 0.78
C ASN A 325 48.21 11.66 2.28
N VAL A 326 49.38 11.11 2.60
CA VAL A 326 50.31 11.48 3.70
C VAL A 326 50.08 10.99 5.15
N LYS A 327 51.26 10.73 5.73
CA LYS A 327 51.70 9.87 6.84
C LYS A 327 52.50 10.74 7.84
N CYS A 328 52.65 10.28 9.08
CA CYS A 328 53.67 10.66 10.11
C CYS A 328 53.50 12.05 10.79
N THR A 329 53.89 12.33 12.05
CA THR A 329 54.86 11.76 13.02
C THR A 329 54.46 12.07 14.49
N GLN A 330 55.06 11.34 15.44
CA GLN A 330 55.11 11.59 16.90
C GLN A 330 56.24 12.57 17.29
N GLU A 331 56.10 13.31 18.40
CA GLU A 331 57.18 13.64 19.37
C GLU A 331 56.64 14.30 20.67
N LEU A 332 57.46 14.28 21.73
CA LEU A 332 57.17 14.25 23.19
C LEU A 332 57.44 15.57 23.95
N LEU A 333 57.05 15.59 25.25
CA LEU A 333 57.49 16.40 26.42
C LEU A 333 56.75 17.75 26.68
N ASP A 334 56.40 18.23 27.89
CA ASP A 334 56.42 17.74 29.31
C ASP A 334 55.50 18.66 30.19
N PRO A 335 55.32 18.49 31.53
CA PRO A 335 54.00 18.48 32.16
C PRO A 335 53.94 19.24 33.52
N ASN A 336 53.37 20.43 33.59
CA ASN A 336 52.76 20.91 34.84
C ASN A 336 52.00 22.21 34.61
N GLU A 337 50.67 22.13 34.59
CA GLU A 337 49.85 22.88 35.53
C GLU A 337 48.48 22.19 35.64
N LEU A 338 48.29 21.55 36.79
CA LEU A 338 47.07 20.90 37.22
C LEU A 338 45.94 21.94 37.39
N LEU A 339 44.79 21.68 36.74
CA LEU A 339 43.45 21.62 37.35
C LEU A 339 42.36 21.34 36.29
N LYS A 340 42.24 20.05 35.93
CA LYS A 340 41.07 19.33 35.38
C LYS A 340 41.09 17.96 36.09
N VAL A 341 40.01 17.21 36.31
CA VAL A 341 39.10 16.56 35.33
C VAL A 341 37.83 16.18 36.13
N ASN A 342 36.60 16.43 35.67
CA ASN A 342 35.88 15.48 34.84
C ASN A 342 34.66 16.12 34.15
N GLN A 343 34.79 16.39 32.84
CA GLN A 343 33.71 16.25 31.86
C GLN A 343 34.35 16.13 30.46
N SER A 344 34.15 14.98 29.83
CA SER A 344 34.91 14.45 28.70
C SER A 344 34.62 15.18 27.36
N PRO A 345 35.64 15.50 26.54
CA PRO A 345 35.47 16.17 25.24
C PRO A 345 35.39 15.19 24.05
N SER A 346 34.57 14.13 24.12
CA SER A 346 34.45 13.12 23.05
C SER A 346 33.28 13.35 22.07
N ASN A 347 32.50 14.43 22.18
CA ASN A 347 31.32 14.66 21.31
C ASN A 347 31.44 15.78 20.26
N CYS A 348 32.57 16.48 20.13
CA CYS A 348 32.65 17.65 19.25
C CYS A 348 32.89 17.33 17.75
N ARG A 349 33.49 16.18 17.38
CA ARG A 349 33.71 15.83 15.95
C ARG A 349 32.51 15.17 15.26
N ARG A 350 31.61 14.51 16.01
CA ARG A 350 30.40 13.86 15.46
C ARG A 350 29.30 14.88 15.11
N SER A 351 29.22 15.98 15.86
CA SER A 351 28.29 17.09 15.62
C SER A 351 28.61 17.87 14.33
N GLN A 352 29.90 18.11 14.04
CA GLN A 352 30.29 18.80 12.80
C GLN A 352 30.15 17.93 11.54
N ARG A 353 30.37 16.61 11.64
CA ARG A 353 30.18 15.66 10.52
C ARG A 353 28.70 15.47 10.17
N ASN A 354 27.82 15.54 11.17
CA ASN A 354 26.37 15.55 10.93
C ASN A 354 25.92 16.85 10.25
N LYS A 355 26.38 18.04 10.68
CA LYS A 355 26.02 19.31 9.99
C LYS A 355 26.41 19.31 8.50
N LYS A 356 27.56 18.73 8.13
CA LYS A 356 28.00 18.58 6.72
C LYS A 356 27.25 17.46 5.96
N LYS A 357 26.64 16.51 6.66
CA LYS A 357 25.81 15.42 6.09
C LYS A 357 24.35 15.85 5.91
N TRP A 358 23.84 16.73 6.78
CA TRP A 358 22.54 17.40 6.64
C TRP A 358 22.54 18.39 5.47
N ARG A 359 23.59 19.24 5.34
CA ARG A 359 23.75 20.15 4.18
C ARG A 359 23.92 19.45 2.82
N ARG A 360 24.35 18.18 2.79
CA ARG A 360 24.39 17.37 1.56
C ARG A 360 23.07 16.68 1.23
N ARG A 361 22.16 16.52 2.20
CA ARG A 361 20.83 15.92 1.99
C ARG A 361 19.82 16.92 1.44
N GLU A 362 20.03 18.22 1.66
CA GLU A 362 19.21 19.30 1.09
C GLU A 362 19.36 19.47 -0.44
N LYS A 363 20.35 18.83 -1.08
CA LYS A 363 20.56 18.94 -2.54
C LYS A 363 20.08 17.75 -3.36
N LYS A 364 19.53 16.70 -2.74
CA LYS A 364 18.82 15.67 -3.51
C LYS A 364 17.41 16.18 -3.77
N LYS A 365 17.25 16.90 -4.88
CA LYS A 365 15.94 17.30 -5.42
C LYS A 365 15.04 16.06 -5.41
N ASN A 366 13.96 16.08 -4.64
CA ASN A 366 12.92 15.06 -4.78
C ASN A 366 12.39 15.22 -6.21
N PRO A 367 12.51 14.22 -7.10
CA PRO A 367 12.07 14.36 -8.49
C PRO A 367 10.55 14.53 -8.62
N TRP A 368 9.81 14.41 -7.52
CA TRP A 368 8.36 14.57 -7.42
C TRP A 368 7.93 15.82 -6.64
N ALA A 369 8.88 16.64 -6.17
CA ALA A 369 8.55 17.87 -5.48
C ALA A 369 8.10 18.92 -6.50
N ILE A 370 6.93 19.50 -6.27
CA ILE A 370 6.34 20.54 -7.13
C ILE A 370 6.91 21.90 -6.75
N TYR A 371 7.35 22.05 -5.50
CA TYR A 371 8.05 23.23 -5.02
C TYR A 371 9.51 22.90 -4.72
N ASP A 372 10.39 23.89 -4.89
CA ASP A 372 11.80 23.79 -4.60
C ASP A 372 12.14 24.04 -3.12
N GLY A 373 13.44 24.11 -2.82
CA GLY A 373 13.96 24.37 -1.47
C GLY A 373 13.69 25.78 -0.93
N GLU A 374 13.29 26.72 -1.79
CA GLU A 374 12.91 28.09 -1.40
C GLU A 374 11.38 28.26 -1.33
N GLY A 375 10.63 27.24 -1.75
CA GLY A 375 9.18 27.29 -1.80
C GLY A 375 8.61 27.93 -3.05
N ARG A 376 9.38 27.97 -4.14
CA ARG A 376 8.95 28.38 -5.49
C ARG A 376 8.54 27.15 -6.29
N LEU A 377 7.68 27.32 -7.29
CA LEU A 377 7.32 26.21 -8.19
C LEU A 377 8.57 25.68 -8.91
N ALA A 378 8.84 24.39 -8.82
CA ALA A 378 10.06 23.77 -9.34
C ALA A 378 10.15 23.83 -10.87
N ASP A 379 9.00 23.79 -11.57
CA ASP A 379 8.93 23.81 -13.03
C ASP A 379 9.13 25.22 -13.61
N THR A 380 8.58 26.25 -12.95
CA THR A 380 8.55 27.63 -13.48
C THR A 380 9.44 28.61 -12.71
N GLY A 381 9.88 28.26 -11.50
CA GLY A 381 10.62 29.14 -10.59
C GLY A 381 9.79 30.24 -9.94
N VAL A 382 8.46 30.26 -10.15
CA VAL A 382 7.59 31.35 -9.68
C VAL A 382 7.31 31.23 -8.19
N ASP A 383 7.45 32.35 -7.47
CA ASP A 383 7.19 32.48 -6.03
C ASP A 383 5.73 32.81 -5.74
N LEU A 384 4.85 31.82 -5.88
CA LEU A 384 3.41 31.97 -5.65
C LEU A 384 3.05 31.70 -4.18
N CYS A 385 2.26 32.58 -3.56
CA CYS A 385 1.66 32.30 -2.26
C CYS A 385 0.54 31.25 -2.39
N ASP A 386 0.24 30.53 -1.30
CA ASP A 386 -0.86 29.54 -1.30
C ASP A 386 -2.24 30.18 -1.56
N CYS A 387 -2.40 31.50 -1.44
CA CYS A 387 -3.59 32.24 -1.93
C CYS A 387 -3.62 32.51 -3.45
N LEU A 388 -2.63 31.97 -4.18
CA LEU A 388 -2.47 32.06 -5.63
C LEU A 388 -2.24 33.49 -6.16
N GLN A 389 -1.66 34.38 -5.35
CA GLN A 389 -1.21 35.71 -5.75
C GLN A 389 0.32 35.80 -5.74
N GLY A 390 0.92 36.26 -6.84
CA GLY A 390 2.37 36.40 -6.98
C GLY A 390 2.96 37.53 -6.15
N GLU A 391 2.25 38.67 -6.09
CA GLU A 391 2.68 39.87 -5.34
C GLU A 391 2.29 39.82 -3.85
N CYS A 392 1.71 38.72 -3.38
CA CYS A 392 1.31 38.61 -1.98
C CYS A 392 2.54 38.65 -1.08
N PRO A 393 2.62 39.56 -0.09
CA PRO A 393 3.71 39.57 0.89
C PRO A 393 3.62 38.36 1.85
N GLY A 394 2.44 37.73 1.93
CA GLY A 394 2.12 36.60 2.80
C GLY A 394 0.79 36.85 3.51
N CYS A 395 -0.23 36.03 3.22
CA CYS A 395 -1.56 36.16 3.81
C CYS A 395 -1.82 35.19 4.98
N HIS A 396 -0.81 34.42 5.37
CA HIS A 396 -0.90 33.43 6.44
C HIS A 396 0.08 33.77 7.57
N PHE A 397 -0.13 33.14 8.73
CA PHE A 397 0.81 33.22 9.84
C PHE A 397 2.19 32.69 9.42
N PRO A 398 3.28 33.24 9.98
CA PRO A 398 4.64 32.77 9.67
C PRO A 398 4.77 31.26 9.83
N CYS A 399 5.20 30.58 8.76
CA CYS A 399 5.37 29.14 8.75
C CYS A 399 6.41 28.70 9.78
N GLN A 400 6.07 27.74 10.65
CA GLN A 400 7.00 27.21 11.66
C GLN A 400 8.24 26.53 11.06
N SER A 401 8.17 26.10 9.79
CA SER A 401 9.27 25.39 9.13
C SER A 401 10.24 26.32 8.39
N CYS A 402 9.74 27.33 7.66
CA CYS A 402 10.57 28.20 6.83
C CYS A 402 10.46 29.70 7.17
N GLY A 403 9.60 30.08 8.11
CA GLY A 403 9.37 31.48 8.50
C GLY A 403 8.56 32.32 7.51
N SER A 404 8.25 31.80 6.31
CA SER A 404 7.48 32.54 5.30
C SER A 404 6.01 32.69 5.69
N GLY A 405 5.44 33.88 5.49
CA GLY A 405 3.99 34.13 5.58
C GLY A 405 3.20 33.69 4.34
N LYS A 406 3.87 33.10 3.33
CA LYS A 406 3.24 32.66 2.08
C LYS A 406 2.73 31.21 2.11
N CYS A 407 3.10 30.44 3.13
CA CYS A 407 2.66 29.06 3.32
C CYS A 407 1.26 29.01 3.93
N GLY A 408 0.39 28.11 3.46
CA GLY A 408 -0.87 27.79 4.12
C GLY A 408 -0.65 26.90 5.34
N ILE A 409 -1.50 25.88 5.48
CA ILE A 409 -1.43 24.91 6.60
C ILE A 409 -0.15 24.07 6.53
N GLU A 410 0.32 23.78 5.31
CA GLU A 410 1.54 23.02 5.07
C GLU A 410 2.64 23.90 4.48
N CYS A 411 3.88 23.69 4.89
CA CYS A 411 5.03 24.40 4.33
C CYS A 411 5.18 24.11 2.83
N ARG A 412 5.33 25.15 2.02
CA ARG A 412 5.55 25.02 0.58
C ARG A 412 6.94 24.50 0.20
N VAL A 413 7.94 24.60 1.09
CA VAL A 413 9.32 24.15 0.81
C VAL A 413 9.35 22.64 0.55
N ASN A 414 9.82 22.24 -0.62
CA ASN A 414 9.89 20.84 -1.08
C ASN A 414 8.55 20.07 -1.04
N ARG A 415 7.41 20.76 -1.07
CA ARG A 415 6.07 20.13 -1.07
C ARG A 415 5.77 19.50 -2.44
N CYS A 416 5.07 18.36 -2.44
CA CYS A 416 4.67 17.63 -3.65
C CYS A 416 3.20 17.86 -4.06
N SER A 417 2.52 18.83 -3.45
CA SER A 417 1.14 19.21 -3.71
C SER A 417 1.03 20.73 -3.87
N TYR A 418 0.04 21.18 -4.64
CA TYR A 418 -0.31 22.58 -4.87
C TYR A 418 -1.83 22.77 -4.79
N TYR A 419 -2.27 24.02 -4.61
CA TYR A 419 -3.68 24.36 -4.73
C TYR A 419 -4.04 24.62 -6.20
N GLU A 420 -5.05 23.94 -6.72
CA GLU A 420 -5.57 24.19 -8.07
C GLU A 420 -6.37 25.49 -8.14
N SER A 421 -7.20 25.76 -7.12
CA SER A 421 -7.94 27.00 -6.98
C SER A 421 -8.21 27.35 -5.52
N VAL A 422 -8.34 28.65 -5.24
CA VAL A 422 -8.68 29.19 -3.93
C VAL A 422 -9.92 30.08 -4.07
N GLU A 423 -10.87 29.90 -3.16
CA GLU A 423 -12.07 30.72 -3.04
C GLU A 423 -11.99 31.51 -1.73
N ILE A 424 -12.23 32.82 -1.82
CA ILE A 424 -12.09 33.72 -0.66
C ILE A 424 -13.42 33.80 0.05
N GLN A 425 -13.47 33.29 1.29
CA GLN A 425 -14.68 33.29 2.13
C GLN A 425 -15.27 34.70 2.25
N GLY A 426 -16.59 34.83 2.06
CA GLY A 426 -17.29 36.10 2.09
C GLY A 426 -17.21 36.92 0.80
N THR A 427 -16.59 36.38 -0.26
CA THR A 427 -16.57 37.00 -1.60
C THR A 427 -16.85 35.95 -2.67
N ASN A 428 -17.31 36.38 -3.85
CA ASN A 428 -17.47 35.49 -5.01
C ASN A 428 -16.17 35.36 -5.83
N ILE A 429 -15.02 35.67 -5.23
CA ILE A 429 -13.72 35.68 -5.93
C ILE A 429 -13.10 34.28 -5.83
N LYS A 430 -12.94 33.65 -7.00
CA LYS A 430 -12.21 32.39 -7.16
C LYS A 430 -10.96 32.61 -8.00
N ARG A 431 -9.80 32.26 -7.47
CA ARG A 431 -8.51 32.31 -8.17
C ARG A 431 -8.09 30.90 -8.56
N ARG A 432 -7.58 30.73 -9.77
CA ARG A 432 -7.01 29.46 -10.26
C ARG A 432 -5.50 29.59 -10.37
N ASN A 433 -4.80 28.49 -10.17
CA ASN A 433 -3.36 28.44 -10.34
C ASN A 433 -3.03 28.37 -11.84
N GLU A 434 -2.49 29.45 -12.39
CA GLU A 434 -2.18 29.59 -13.82
C GLU A 434 -0.91 28.83 -14.24
N TYR A 435 -0.09 28.40 -13.28
CA TYR A 435 1.22 27.79 -13.54
C TYR A 435 1.19 26.26 -13.58
N VAL A 436 0.03 25.67 -13.32
CA VAL A 436 -0.18 24.23 -13.36
C VAL A 436 -0.79 23.87 -14.71
N LYS A 437 -0.02 23.17 -15.54
CA LYS A 437 -0.52 22.62 -16.81
C LYS A 437 -1.37 21.37 -16.53
N ARG A 438 -2.57 21.32 -17.11
CA ARG A 438 -3.43 20.12 -17.09
C ARG A 438 -2.94 19.06 -18.06
#